data_AF-A0A3D1B3A6-F1
#
_entry.id   AF-A0A3D1B3A6-F1
#
_cell.length_a   1.000
_cell.length_b   1.000
_cell.length_c   1.000
_cell.angle_alpha   90.00
_cell.angle_beta   90.00
_cell.angle_gamma   90.00
#
_symmetry.space_group_name_H-M   'P 1'
#
loop_
_entity.id
_entity.type
_entity.pdbx_description
1 polymer ?
#
loop_
_entity_poly.entity_id
_entity_poly.type
_entity_poly.pdbx_seq_one_letter_code
_entity_poly.pdbx_strand_id
1 'polypeptide(L)' 'RILLAEDNAVNQKLALKLLSQMGYRADVAGNGIEAIEAIDRQKYDVVL' A
#
# COMPACT_ATOMS: atom_id res chain seq x y z
N ARG A 1 -2.93 6.54 -7.39
CA ARG A 1 -3.42 5.42 -6.56
C ARG A 1 -2.20 4.64 -6.10
N ILE A 2 -2.00 4.52 -4.80
CA ILE A 2 -0.80 3.89 -4.21
C ILE A 2 -1.22 2.55 -3.61
N LEU A 3 -0.42 1.52 -3.84
CA LEU A 3 -0.49 0.26 -3.10
C LEU A 3 0.70 0.21 -2.15
N LEU A 4 0.46 -0.07 -0.88
CA LEU A 4 1.48 -0.30 0.13
C LEU A 4 1.50 -1.80 0.45
N ALA A 5 2.57 -2.49 0.05
CA ALA A 5 2.82 -3.91 0.28
C ALA A 5 3.83 -4.08 1.42
N GLU A 6 3.34 -4.33 2.62
CA GLU A 6 4.17 -4.41 3.83
C GLU A 6 3.64 -5.51 4.75
N ASP A 7 4.52 -6.44 5.15
CA ASP A 7 4.17 -7.60 5.98
C ASP A 7 4.16 -7.30 7.49
N ASN A 8 4.71 -6.15 7.89
CA ASN A 8 4.71 -5.69 9.26
C ASN A 8 3.67 -4.61 9.52
N ALA A 9 2.69 -4.91 10.38
CA ALA A 9 1.62 -3.98 10.76
C ALA A 9 2.12 -2.65 11.37
N VAL A 10 3.31 -2.60 11.98
CA VAL A 10 3.91 -1.36 12.50
C VAL A 10 4.40 -0.48 11.35
N ASN A 11 5.12 -1.07 10.40
CA ASN A 11 5.60 -0.37 9.21
C ASN A 11 4.44 0.11 8.34
N GLN A 12 3.39 -0.71 8.19
CA GLN A 12 2.19 -0.34 7.46
C GLN A 12 1.56 0.93 8.05
N LYS A 13 1.37 0.98 9.38
CA LYS A 13 0.82 2.16 10.07
C LYS A 13 1.70 3.38 9.91
N LEU A 14 3.02 3.22 9.97
CA LEU A 14 3.97 4.31 9.78
C LEU A 14 3.88 4.89 8.36
N ALA A 15 3.96 4.03 7.34
CA ALA A 15 3.89 4.43 5.94
C ALA A 15 2.53 5.07 5.60
N LEU A 16 1.42 4.51 6.08
CA LEU A 16 0.09 5.10 5.91
C LEU A 16 -0.01 6.49 6.54
N LYS A 17 0.58 6.70 7.72
CA LYS A 17 0.60 8.01 8.38
C LYS A 17 1.40 9.03 7.56
N LEU A 18 2.56 8.64 7.05
CA LEU A 18 3.41 9.51 6.22
C LEU A 18 2.70 9.88 4.91
N LEU A 19 2.13 8.90 4.22
CA LEU A 19 1.37 9.12 2.98
C LEU A 19 0.17 10.04 3.22
N SER A 20 -0.57 9.84 4.32
CA SER A 20 -1.68 10.69 4.73
C SER A 20 -1.25 12.14 5.00
N GLN A 21 -0.12 12.34 5.69
CA GLN A 21 0.44 13.68 5.93
C GLN A 21 0.85 14.40 4.63
N MET A 22 1.21 13.64 3.59
CA MET A 22 1.51 14.15 2.26
C MET A 22 0.26 14.34 1.38
N GLY A 23 -0.95 14.05 1.90
CA GLY A 23 -2.21 14.16 1.17
C GLY A 23 -2.55 12.96 0.29
N TYR A 24 -1.79 11.86 0.40
CA TYR A 24 -2.04 10.63 -0.34
C TYR A 24 -2.86 9.62 0.45
N ARG A 25 -3.53 8.74 -0.29
CA ARG A 25 -4.16 7.53 0.22
C ARG A 25 -3.54 6.31 -0.45
N ALA A 26 -3.36 5.25 0.32
CA ALA A 26 -2.86 3.98 -0.17
C ALA A 26 -3.78 2.85 0.24
N ASP A 27 -3.96 1.91 -0.68
CA ASP A 27 -4.51 0.59 -0.39
C ASP A 27 -3.38 -0.27 0.20
N VAL A 28 -3.71 -1.26 1.02
CA VAL A 28 -2.71 -2.08 1.72
C VAL A 28 -2.80 -3.52 1.26
N ALA A 29 -1.64 -4.13 1.03
CA ALA A 29 -1.45 -5.57 0.98
C ALA A 29 -0.51 -6.01 2.12
N GLY A 30 -0.91 -7.03 2.88
CA GLY A 30 -0.12 -7.57 4.00
C GLY A 30 0.95 -8.58 3.58
N ASN A 31 1.06 -8.88 2.30
CA ASN A 31 2.05 -9.79 1.72
C ASN A 31 2.10 -9.64 0.19
N GLY A 32 3.06 -10.34 -0.43
CA GLY A 32 3.25 -10.29 -1.88
C GLY A 32 2.09 -10.86 -2.71
N ILE A 33 1.37 -11.87 -2.21
CA ILE A 33 0.23 -12.46 -2.94
C ILE A 33 -0.91 -11.45 -3.02
N GLU A 34 -1.28 -10.85 -1.88
CA GLU A 34 -2.28 -9.79 -1.82
C GLU A 34 -1.90 -8.59 -2.70
N ALA A 35 -0.61 -8.25 -2.77
CA ALA A 35 -0.14 -7.15 -3.61
C ALA A 35 -0.35 -7.44 -5.09
N ILE A 36 -0.02 -8.66 -5.54
CA ILE A 36 -0.24 -9.09 -6.93
C ILE A 36 -1.74 -9.12 -7.26
N GLU A 37 -2.56 -9.69 -6.38
CA GLU A 37 -4.02 -9.69 -6.56
C GLU A 37 -4.60 -8.29 -6.64
N ALA A 38 -4.10 -7.36 -5.83
CA ALA A 38 -4.54 -5.96 -5.87
C ALA A 38 -4.18 -5.29 -7.20
N ILE A 39 -2.96 -5.53 -7.71
CA ILE A 39 -2.49 -4.99 -9.00
C ILE A 39 -3.28 -5.56 -10.18
N ASP A 40 -3.67 -6.83 -10.12
CA ASP A 40 -4.49 -7.45 -11.16
C ASP A 40 -5.93 -6.89 -11.19
N ARG A 41 -6.50 -6.59 -10.01
CA ARG A 41 -7.84 -6.00 -9.89
C ARG A 41 -7.89 -4.55 -10.37
N GLN A 42 -6.82 -3.78 -10.20
CA GLN A 42 -6.79 -2.37 -10.58
C GLN A 42 -5.37 -1.84 -10.78
N LYS A 43 -5.25 -0.85 -11.67
CA LYS A 43 -3.98 -0.15 -11.87
C LYS A 43 -3.64 0.76 -10.70
N TYR A 44 -2.40 0.65 -10.25
CA TYR A 44 -1.74 1.58 -9.34
C TYR A 44 -0.67 2.37 -10.07
N ASP A 45 -0.50 3.63 -9.67
CA ASP A 45 0.54 4.51 -10.22
C ASP A 45 1.89 4.27 -9.53
N VAL A 46 1.84 3.82 -8.26
CA VAL A 46 3.00 3.53 -7.42
C VAL A 46 2.68 2.32 -6.53
N VAL A 47 3.63 1.40 -6.40
CA VAL A 47 3.63 0.31 -5.43
C VAL A 47 4.81 0.51 -4.50
N LEU A 48 4.56 0.59 -3.20
CA LEU A 48 5.52 0.83 -2.13
C LEU A 48 5.64 -0.38 -1.23
#